data_AF-A0A0Q7SL51-F1
#
_entry.id   AF-A0A0Q7SL51-F1
#
_cell.length_a   1.000
_cell.length_b   1.000
_cell.length_c   1.000
_cell.angle_alpha   90.00
_cell.angle_beta   90.00
_cell.angle_gamma   90.00
#
_symmetry.space_group_name_H-M   'P 1'
#
loop_
_entity.id
_entity.type
_entity.pdbx_description
1 polymer ?
#
loop_
_entity_poly.entity_id
_entity_poly.type
_entity_poly.pdbx_seq_one_letter_code
_entity_poly.pdbx_strand_id
1 'polypeptide(L)'
;MNLLVIEDEPGFVKRLQLAFAPDGSSNKLLTPESVGLLKDEMTEGESFEAQFLSRLRNIHERENIDLVLLDTDLSRFKGIPISQTLCRQALQEIGIPVCRYKKSYSSTTSNRLRDLKRIAREGASAVWTPPELVKQEELGDLVPWLLAVEQGFRQIRERLQSDPSILEKPLGPAGVLARVLRAPKLRADLLGYTTQNLFFFAAPINEDDDDSLPPVQVLATRLGYWLFNYVLTFPGPILPTAAAAALFNLDTPSFLNEKVQEIVAPARYSGPFDAVDTYYWREEMNDLLDTSDGDPLGSEQFSALKLKRVDEENPALHAYYCVLSGKPIALAETANPSPDWIPPGADITRISEDLLESLDPMLSM
;
A
#
# COMPACT_ATOMS: atom_id res chain seq x y z
N MET A 1 -4.17 -2.69 -18.98
CA MET A 1 -4.87 -2.96 -17.72
C MET A 1 -6.34 -3.21 -17.99
N ASN A 2 -6.84 -4.37 -17.56
CA ASN A 2 -8.25 -4.72 -17.53
C ASN A 2 -8.78 -4.49 -16.11
N LEU A 3 -9.49 -3.39 -15.90
CA LEU A 3 -10.02 -2.97 -14.61
C LEU A 3 -11.47 -3.42 -14.47
N LEU A 4 -11.79 -4.25 -13.48
CA LEU A 4 -13.18 -4.53 -13.09
C LEU A 4 -13.63 -3.53 -12.01
N VAL A 5 -14.72 -2.83 -12.26
CA VAL A 5 -15.28 -1.84 -11.32
C VAL A 5 -16.58 -2.37 -10.74
N ILE A 6 -16.56 -2.79 -9.48
CA ILE A 6 -17.75 -3.25 -8.75
C ILE A 6 -18.31 -2.06 -7.97
N GLU A 7 -19.31 -1.42 -8.57
CA GLU A 7 -19.90 -0.15 -8.14
C GLU A 7 -21.40 -0.17 -8.48
N ASP A 8 -22.23 0.30 -7.54
CA ASP A 8 -23.69 0.26 -7.63
C ASP A 8 -24.31 1.62 -8.01
N GLU A 9 -23.47 2.64 -8.21
CA GLU A 9 -23.82 3.98 -8.67
C GLU A 9 -23.42 4.22 -10.14
N PRO A 10 -24.39 4.21 -11.08
CA PRO A 10 -24.10 4.38 -12.50
C PRO A 10 -23.40 5.70 -12.86
N GLY A 11 -23.66 6.76 -12.08
CA GLY A 11 -23.03 8.07 -12.28
C GLY A 11 -21.51 8.01 -12.07
N PHE A 12 -21.04 7.28 -11.06
CA PHE A 12 -19.61 7.10 -10.80
C PHE A 12 -18.97 6.27 -11.92
N VAL A 13 -19.59 5.14 -12.30
CA VAL A 13 -19.10 4.28 -13.39
C VAL A 13 -18.95 5.07 -14.69
N LYS A 14 -19.93 5.92 -15.03
CA LYS A 14 -19.87 6.75 -16.24
C LYS A 14 -18.72 7.77 -16.19
N ARG A 15 -18.49 8.43 -15.06
CA ARG A 15 -17.36 9.37 -14.89
C ARG A 15 -16.03 8.64 -15.02
N LEU A 16 -15.92 7.45 -14.43
CA LEU A 16 -14.71 6.64 -14.53
C LEU A 16 -14.47 6.17 -15.96
N GLN A 17 -15.51 5.73 -16.68
CA GLN A 17 -15.42 5.38 -18.10
C GLN A 17 -14.89 6.54 -18.96
N LEU A 18 -15.36 7.76 -18.73
CA LEU A 18 -14.85 8.96 -19.42
C LEU A 18 -13.37 9.21 -19.11
N ALA A 19 -12.96 9.07 -17.84
CA ALA A 19 -11.57 9.24 -17.43
C ALA A 19 -10.63 8.12 -17.91
N PHE A 20 -11.15 6.91 -18.12
CA PHE A 20 -10.39 5.72 -18.52
C PHE A 20 -10.21 5.61 -20.04
N ALA A 21 -11.04 6.28 -20.83
CA ALA A 21 -11.06 6.22 -22.29
C ALA A 21 -10.51 7.47 -23.06
N PRO A 22 -9.51 8.25 -22.59
CA PRO A 22 -9.14 9.46 -23.33
C PRO A 22 -8.52 9.18 -24.70
N ASP A 23 -7.60 8.21 -24.86
CA ASP A 23 -6.79 8.13 -26.09
C ASP A 23 -6.28 6.72 -26.44
N GLY A 24 -7.07 5.92 -27.17
CA GLY A 24 -6.58 4.75 -27.92
C GLY A 24 -5.83 3.65 -27.12
N SER A 25 -5.81 3.74 -25.79
CA SER A 25 -5.08 2.81 -24.93
C SER A 25 -5.76 1.44 -24.95
N SER A 26 -4.96 0.37 -24.84
CA SER A 26 -5.45 -1.01 -24.74
C SER A 26 -6.08 -1.33 -23.36
N ASN A 27 -6.40 -0.32 -22.56
CA ASN A 27 -6.99 -0.49 -21.24
C ASN A 27 -8.50 -0.74 -21.37
N LYS A 28 -9.01 -1.74 -20.66
CA LYS A 28 -10.42 -2.13 -20.70
C LYS A 28 -11.06 -1.90 -19.34
N LEU A 29 -12.15 -1.13 -19.31
CA LEU A 29 -13.00 -1.02 -18.13
C LEU A 29 -14.14 -2.04 -18.25
N LEU A 30 -14.25 -2.89 -17.23
CA LEU A 30 -15.27 -3.93 -17.09
C LEU A 30 -16.22 -3.55 -15.94
N THR A 31 -17.50 -3.80 -16.12
CA THR A 31 -18.53 -3.70 -15.06
C THR A 31 -19.16 -5.06 -14.80
N PRO A 32 -19.75 -5.30 -13.61
CA PRO A 32 -20.45 -6.54 -13.29
C PRO A 32 -21.48 -6.96 -14.34
N GLU A 33 -22.20 -6.01 -14.94
CA GLU A 33 -23.17 -6.25 -16.02
C GLU A 33 -22.47 -6.68 -17.31
N SER A 34 -21.39 -5.98 -17.70
CA SER A 34 -20.68 -6.24 -18.97
C SER A 34 -20.04 -7.63 -19.03
N VAL A 35 -19.63 -8.18 -17.87
CA VAL A 35 -18.99 -9.50 -17.79
C VAL A 35 -19.92 -10.61 -17.33
N GLY A 36 -21.17 -10.26 -16.98
CA GLY A 36 -22.18 -11.20 -16.50
C GLY A 36 -21.93 -11.73 -15.08
N LEU A 37 -21.24 -10.96 -14.22
CA LEU A 37 -20.97 -11.34 -12.83
C LEU A 37 -22.27 -11.51 -12.02
N LEU A 38 -23.26 -10.68 -12.32
CA LEU A 38 -24.55 -10.58 -11.62
C LEU A 38 -25.66 -11.48 -12.19
N LYS A 39 -25.34 -12.46 -13.03
CA LYS A 39 -26.35 -13.38 -13.57
C LYS A 39 -26.96 -14.28 -12.49
N ASP A 40 -28.27 -14.50 -12.55
CA ASP A 40 -29.05 -15.25 -11.54
C ASP A 40 -29.12 -16.76 -11.82
N GLU A 41 -28.24 -17.28 -12.67
CA GLU A 41 -28.16 -18.70 -12.97
C GLU A 41 -27.50 -19.40 -11.77
N MET A 42 -28.33 -19.81 -10.81
CA MET A 42 -27.92 -20.60 -9.65
C MET A 42 -28.06 -22.08 -9.95
N THR A 43 -27.01 -22.84 -9.67
CA THR A 43 -27.02 -24.31 -9.75
C THR A 43 -27.53 -24.86 -8.41
N GLU A 44 -28.46 -25.83 -8.45
CA GLU A 44 -28.93 -26.49 -7.22
C GLU A 44 -27.79 -27.27 -6.55
N GLY A 45 -27.59 -27.08 -5.24
CA GLY A 45 -26.68 -27.90 -4.41
C GLY A 45 -25.37 -27.24 -3.98
N GLU A 46 -24.98 -26.10 -4.54
CA GLU A 46 -23.78 -25.34 -4.10
C GLU A 46 -24.17 -24.04 -3.37
N SER A 47 -23.35 -23.58 -2.43
CA SER A 47 -23.58 -22.28 -1.77
C SER A 47 -23.41 -21.12 -2.75
N PHE A 48 -24.07 -19.99 -2.48
CA PHE A 48 -23.96 -18.79 -3.31
C PHE A 48 -22.50 -18.32 -3.42
N GLU A 49 -21.73 -18.41 -2.34
CA GLU A 49 -20.33 -18.01 -2.28
C GLU A 49 -19.45 -18.85 -3.22
N ALA A 50 -19.64 -20.18 -3.22
CA ALA A 50 -18.90 -21.08 -4.11
C ALA A 50 -19.21 -20.81 -5.59
N GLN A 51 -20.50 -20.59 -5.90
CA GLN A 51 -20.95 -20.24 -7.25
C GLN A 51 -20.41 -18.88 -7.70
N PHE A 52 -20.41 -17.88 -6.81
CA PHE A 52 -19.86 -16.56 -7.09
C PHE A 52 -18.35 -16.62 -7.37
N LEU A 53 -17.60 -17.35 -6.55
CA LEU A 53 -16.16 -17.57 -6.73
C LEU A 53 -15.86 -18.26 -8.06
N SER A 54 -16.58 -19.35 -8.37
CA SER A 54 -16.44 -20.09 -9.63
C SER A 54 -16.70 -19.18 -10.84
N ARG A 55 -17.77 -18.39 -10.79
CA ARG A 55 -18.10 -17.42 -11.83
C ARG A 55 -17.02 -16.36 -11.99
N LEU A 56 -16.51 -15.82 -10.89
CA LEU A 56 -15.48 -14.79 -10.92
C LEU A 56 -14.14 -15.35 -11.47
N ARG A 57 -13.79 -16.61 -11.16
CA ARG A 57 -12.65 -17.32 -11.77
C ARG A 57 -12.80 -17.41 -13.29
N ASN A 58 -13.96 -17.89 -13.78
CA ASN A 58 -14.24 -18.00 -15.21
C ASN A 58 -14.17 -16.64 -15.92
N ILE A 59 -14.68 -15.58 -15.28
CA ILE A 59 -14.58 -14.22 -15.81
C ILE A 59 -13.12 -13.76 -15.85
N HIS A 60 -12.35 -14.00 -14.80
CA HIS A 60 -10.94 -13.63 -14.75
C HIS A 60 -10.12 -14.36 -15.83
N GLU A 61 -10.35 -15.66 -16.05
CA GLU A 61 -9.69 -16.43 -17.11
C GLU A 61 -10.02 -15.91 -18.52
N ARG A 62 -11.27 -15.50 -18.74
CA ARG A 62 -11.74 -14.99 -20.04
C ARG A 62 -11.28 -13.55 -20.31
N GLU A 63 -11.39 -12.69 -19.30
CA GLU A 63 -11.18 -11.24 -19.45
C GLU A 63 -9.78 -10.81 -19.02
N ASN A 64 -9.01 -11.68 -18.35
CA ASN A 64 -7.71 -11.40 -17.76
C ASN A 64 -7.74 -10.12 -16.89
N ILE A 65 -8.52 -10.14 -15.80
CA ILE A 65 -8.68 -8.99 -14.90
C ILE A 65 -7.37 -8.71 -14.17
N ASP A 66 -6.83 -7.50 -14.32
CA ASP A 66 -5.56 -7.09 -13.71
C ASP A 66 -5.75 -6.46 -12.31
N LEU A 67 -6.84 -5.71 -12.13
CA LEU A 67 -7.16 -4.96 -10.91
C LEU A 67 -8.68 -4.86 -10.73
N VAL A 68 -9.14 -4.80 -9.49
CA VAL A 68 -10.54 -4.48 -9.16
C VAL A 68 -10.63 -3.17 -8.39
N LEU A 69 -11.52 -2.28 -8.81
CA LEU A 69 -11.98 -1.15 -8.01
C LEU A 69 -13.33 -1.51 -7.36
N LEU A 70 -13.41 -1.48 -6.04
CA LEU A 70 -14.55 -2.00 -5.26
C LEU A 70 -15.12 -0.92 -4.32
N ASP A 71 -16.39 -0.56 -4.52
CA ASP A 71 -17.10 0.27 -3.54
C ASP A 71 -17.32 -0.52 -2.24
N THR A 72 -17.24 0.19 -1.12
CA THR A 72 -17.51 -0.34 0.21
C THR A 72 -19.00 -0.48 0.52
N ASP A 73 -19.84 0.27 -0.16
CA ASP A 73 -21.30 0.18 -0.06
C ASP A 73 -21.86 -0.31 -1.41
N LEU A 74 -22.42 -1.53 -1.41
CA LEU A 74 -23.02 -2.16 -2.60
C LEU A 74 -24.53 -2.37 -2.42
N SER A 75 -25.15 -1.64 -1.49
CA SER A 75 -26.53 -1.82 -1.08
C SER A 75 -27.58 -1.54 -2.17
N ARG A 76 -27.21 -0.88 -3.28
CA ARG A 76 -28.13 -0.61 -4.41
C ARG A 76 -28.25 -1.77 -5.39
N PHE A 77 -27.40 -2.80 -5.31
CA PHE A 77 -27.63 -4.05 -6.05
C PHE A 77 -28.82 -4.82 -5.46
N LYS A 78 -30.02 -4.52 -5.96
CA LYS A 78 -31.25 -5.17 -5.50
C LYS A 78 -31.35 -6.61 -6.00
N GLY A 79 -31.69 -7.53 -5.09
CA GLY A 79 -32.04 -8.91 -5.44
C GLY A 79 -30.86 -9.87 -5.61
N ILE A 80 -29.62 -9.38 -5.47
CA ILE A 80 -28.41 -10.22 -5.55
C ILE A 80 -27.68 -10.10 -4.21
N PRO A 81 -27.36 -11.22 -3.52
CA PRO A 81 -26.69 -11.18 -2.23
C PRO A 81 -25.18 -10.88 -2.36
N ILE A 82 -24.83 -9.86 -3.15
CA ILE A 82 -23.46 -9.39 -3.30
C ILE A 82 -23.11 -8.41 -2.17
N SER A 83 -21.98 -8.65 -1.52
CA SER A 83 -21.44 -7.76 -0.49
C SER A 83 -19.97 -7.50 -0.76
N GLN A 84 -19.46 -6.38 -0.24
CA GLN A 84 -18.04 -6.06 -0.31
C GLN A 84 -17.18 -7.20 0.27
N THR A 85 -17.60 -7.80 1.37
CA THR A 85 -16.88 -8.90 2.03
C THR A 85 -16.76 -10.11 1.11
N LEU A 86 -17.87 -10.52 0.49
CA LEU A 86 -17.90 -11.64 -0.45
C LEU A 86 -16.98 -11.38 -1.65
N CYS A 87 -17.10 -10.22 -2.29
CA CYS A 87 -16.24 -9.85 -3.41
C CYS A 87 -14.76 -9.95 -3.03
N ARG A 88 -14.39 -9.38 -1.87
CA ARG A 88 -13.00 -9.36 -1.41
C ARG A 88 -12.46 -10.75 -1.12
N GLN A 89 -13.23 -11.62 -0.47
CA GLN A 89 -12.82 -13.01 -0.20
C GLN A 89 -12.58 -13.77 -1.51
N ALA A 90 -13.52 -13.70 -2.45
CA ALA A 90 -13.37 -14.36 -3.74
C ALA A 90 -12.16 -13.83 -4.52
N LEU A 91 -11.95 -12.51 -4.57
CA LEU A 91 -10.80 -11.90 -5.23
C LEU A 91 -9.47 -12.28 -4.58
N GLN A 92 -9.43 -12.37 -3.25
CA GLN A 92 -8.26 -12.81 -2.50
C GLN A 92 -7.91 -14.27 -2.79
N GLU A 93 -8.91 -15.15 -2.92
CA GLU A 93 -8.71 -16.56 -3.29
C GLU A 93 -8.19 -16.72 -4.72
N ILE A 94 -8.65 -15.89 -5.66
CA ILE A 94 -8.17 -15.90 -7.04
C ILE A 94 -6.78 -15.23 -7.14
N GLY A 95 -6.46 -14.32 -6.21
CA GLY A 95 -5.25 -13.53 -6.22
C GLY A 95 -5.35 -12.30 -7.14
N ILE A 96 -6.53 -11.70 -7.29
CA ILE A 96 -6.69 -10.45 -8.02
C ILE A 96 -6.56 -9.27 -7.04
N PRO A 97 -5.67 -8.30 -7.31
CA PRO A 97 -5.54 -7.12 -6.47
C PRO A 97 -6.82 -6.26 -6.47
N VAL A 98 -7.11 -5.64 -5.32
CA VAL A 98 -8.33 -4.87 -5.07
C VAL A 98 -7.96 -3.52 -4.48
N CYS A 99 -8.45 -2.45 -5.12
CA CYS A 99 -8.51 -1.11 -4.57
C CYS A 99 -9.93 -0.84 -4.05
N ARG A 100 -10.06 -0.52 -2.77
CA ARG A 100 -11.33 -0.16 -2.13
C ARG A 100 -11.44 1.33 -1.95
N TYR A 101 -12.66 1.85 -1.99
CA TYR A 101 -12.91 3.26 -1.70
C TYR A 101 -14.24 3.45 -0.99
N LYS A 102 -14.38 4.62 -0.37
CA LYS A 102 -15.63 5.08 0.24
C LYS A 102 -15.86 6.54 -0.14
N LYS A 103 -16.98 6.83 -0.79
CA LYS A 103 -17.32 8.18 -1.26
C LYS A 103 -17.49 9.19 -0.13
N SER A 104 -18.02 8.75 1.01
CA SER A 104 -18.34 9.60 2.18
C SER A 104 -17.24 9.68 3.26
N TYR A 105 -15.98 9.44 2.90
CA TYR A 105 -14.89 9.41 3.88
C TYR A 105 -14.37 10.81 4.22
N SER A 106 -14.47 11.29 5.46
CA SER A 106 -13.79 12.54 5.87
C SER A 106 -12.32 12.27 6.22
N SER A 107 -11.40 13.09 5.73
CA SER A 107 -9.95 12.98 5.99
C SER A 107 -9.58 13.55 7.37
N THR A 108 -10.30 13.17 8.43
CA THR A 108 -9.96 13.60 9.79
C THR A 108 -8.83 12.75 10.37
N THR A 109 -8.05 13.31 11.31
CA THR A 109 -6.97 12.59 11.99
C THR A 109 -7.49 11.33 12.70
N SER A 110 -8.69 11.38 13.30
CA SER A 110 -9.34 10.23 13.95
C SER A 110 -9.69 9.11 12.96
N ASN A 111 -10.10 9.47 11.76
CA ASN A 111 -10.37 8.53 10.67
C ASN A 111 -9.08 7.88 10.19
N ARG A 112 -8.02 8.68 9.98
CA ARG A 112 -6.68 8.18 9.64
C ARG A 112 -6.12 7.24 10.71
N LEU A 113 -6.30 7.54 11.99
CA LEU A 113 -5.88 6.66 13.08
C LEU A 113 -6.62 5.31 13.06
N ARG A 114 -7.94 5.33 12.83
CA ARG A 114 -8.73 4.11 12.66
C ARG A 114 -8.27 3.30 11.45
N ASP A 115 -7.96 3.96 10.35
CA ASP A 115 -7.43 3.29 9.16
C ASP A 115 -6.07 2.66 9.40
N LEU A 116 -5.13 3.37 10.04
CA LEU A 116 -3.81 2.83 10.35
C LEU A 116 -3.88 1.65 11.30
N LYS A 117 -4.72 1.72 12.35
CA LYS A 117 -4.99 0.58 13.24
C LYS A 117 -5.58 -0.60 12.49
N ARG A 118 -6.50 -0.35 11.56
CA ARG A 118 -7.09 -1.39 10.72
C ARG A 118 -6.06 -1.96 9.75
N ILE A 119 -5.23 -1.15 9.11
CA ILE A 119 -4.15 -1.60 8.24
C ILE A 119 -3.17 -2.48 9.02
N ALA A 120 -2.80 -2.08 10.23
CA ALA A 120 -1.90 -2.85 11.08
C ALA A 120 -2.48 -4.20 11.53
N ARG A 121 -3.81 -4.33 11.59
CA ARG A 121 -4.51 -5.56 12.02
C ARG A 121 -5.05 -6.41 10.87
N GLU A 122 -5.50 -5.76 9.80
CA GLU A 122 -6.38 -6.29 8.76
C GLU A 122 -5.95 -5.86 7.34
N GLY A 123 -4.78 -5.22 7.16
CA GLY A 123 -4.29 -4.63 5.90
C GLY A 123 -4.05 -5.61 4.75
N ALA A 124 -4.72 -6.77 4.80
CA ALA A 124 -4.36 -7.99 4.15
C ALA A 124 -5.06 -8.27 2.81
N SER A 125 -6.02 -7.44 2.41
CA SER A 125 -7.03 -7.90 1.44
C SER A 125 -7.49 -6.86 0.43
N ALA A 126 -7.05 -5.61 0.59
CA ALA A 126 -7.27 -4.54 -0.37
C ALA A 126 -6.37 -3.35 -0.07
N VAL A 127 -6.05 -2.57 -1.10
CA VAL A 127 -5.48 -1.23 -0.99
C VAL A 127 -6.60 -0.21 -0.78
N TRP A 128 -6.43 0.75 0.12
CA TRP A 128 -7.36 1.87 0.26
C TRP A 128 -7.02 2.97 -0.73
N THR A 129 -7.98 3.29 -1.58
CA THR A 129 -7.88 4.41 -2.52
C THR A 129 -7.96 5.71 -1.74
N PRO A 130 -7.04 6.66 -1.96
CA PRO A 130 -7.10 7.98 -1.35
C PRO A 130 -8.48 8.63 -1.57
N PRO A 131 -9.19 9.05 -0.50
CA PRO A 131 -10.53 9.64 -0.60
C PRO A 131 -10.60 10.84 -1.54
N GLU A 132 -9.51 11.60 -1.64
CA GLU A 132 -9.40 12.78 -2.46
C GLU A 132 -9.56 12.45 -3.95
N LEU A 133 -9.01 11.30 -4.39
CA LEU A 133 -9.05 10.86 -5.80
C LEU A 133 -10.44 10.40 -6.25
N VAL A 134 -11.30 9.97 -5.33
CA VAL A 134 -12.66 9.48 -5.66
C VAL A 134 -13.75 10.53 -5.52
N LYS A 135 -13.45 11.63 -4.80
CA LYS A 135 -14.38 12.74 -4.56
C LYS A 135 -14.33 13.83 -5.62
N GLN A 136 -13.24 13.94 -6.36
CA GLN A 136 -13.13 14.92 -7.44
C GLN A 136 -14.26 14.73 -8.45
N GLU A 137 -14.77 15.84 -9.01
CA GLU A 137 -15.76 15.78 -10.09
C GLU A 137 -15.16 15.09 -11.33
N GLU A 138 -13.90 15.42 -11.61
CA GLU A 138 -13.06 14.77 -12.62
C GLU A 138 -12.17 13.71 -11.98
N LEU A 139 -12.27 12.46 -12.43
CA LEU A 139 -11.49 11.33 -11.89
C LEU A 139 -10.11 11.21 -12.58
N GLY A 140 -9.54 12.35 -13.00
CA GLY A 140 -8.34 12.42 -13.82
C GLY A 140 -7.11 11.84 -13.14
N ASP A 141 -6.97 12.06 -11.83
CA ASP A 141 -5.84 11.55 -11.05
C ASP A 141 -6.04 10.11 -10.55
N LEU A 142 -7.30 9.65 -10.47
CA LEU A 142 -7.62 8.30 -10.01
C LEU A 142 -7.09 7.23 -10.97
N VAL A 143 -7.24 7.45 -12.28
CA VAL A 143 -6.84 6.45 -13.29
C VAL A 143 -5.32 6.23 -13.33
N PRO A 144 -4.47 7.27 -13.41
CA PRO A 144 -3.02 7.13 -13.29
C PRO A 144 -2.61 6.43 -11.99
N TRP A 145 -3.26 6.76 -10.87
CA TRP A 145 -2.98 6.13 -9.59
C TRP A 145 -3.33 4.62 -9.60
N LEU A 146 -4.48 4.23 -10.14
CA LEU A 146 -4.86 2.82 -10.28
C LEU A 146 -3.89 2.05 -11.19
N LEU A 147 -3.44 2.66 -12.29
CA LEU A 147 -2.43 2.07 -13.18
C LEU A 147 -1.10 1.86 -12.45
N ALA A 148 -0.66 2.84 -11.65
CA ALA A 148 0.57 2.72 -10.86
C ALA A 148 0.47 1.62 -9.78
N VAL A 149 -0.69 1.47 -9.14
CA VAL A 149 -0.95 0.37 -8.19
C VAL A 149 -0.93 -0.98 -8.90
N GLU A 150 -1.64 -1.14 -10.02
CA GLU A 150 -1.60 -2.37 -10.83
C GLU A 150 -0.18 -2.73 -11.22
N GLN A 151 0.59 -1.75 -11.71
CA GLN A 151 1.97 -1.95 -12.12
C GLN A 151 2.81 -2.50 -10.97
N GLY A 152 2.64 -2.01 -9.73
CA GLY A 152 3.33 -2.56 -8.56
C GLY A 152 3.03 -4.04 -8.31
N PHE A 153 1.75 -4.44 -8.33
CA PHE A 153 1.37 -5.85 -8.20
C PHE A 153 1.92 -6.70 -9.36
N ARG A 154 1.86 -6.20 -10.58
CA ARG A 154 2.39 -6.88 -11.77
C ARG A 154 3.90 -7.09 -11.69
N GLN A 155 4.67 -6.08 -11.29
CA GLN A 155 6.12 -6.20 -11.10
C GLN A 155 6.48 -7.34 -10.13
N ILE A 156 5.75 -7.48 -9.01
CA ILE A 156 5.95 -8.57 -8.05
C ILE A 156 5.67 -9.92 -8.70
N ARG A 157 4.53 -10.05 -9.38
CA ARG A 157 4.11 -11.28 -10.06
C ARG A 157 5.12 -11.71 -11.12
N GLU A 158 5.49 -10.80 -12.01
CA GLU A 158 6.46 -11.04 -13.08
C GLU A 158 7.82 -11.45 -12.51
N ARG A 159 8.24 -10.85 -11.39
CA ARG A 159 9.49 -11.21 -10.72
C ARG A 159 9.47 -12.63 -10.18
N LEU A 160 8.36 -13.05 -9.55
CA LEU A 160 8.20 -14.42 -9.05
C LEU A 160 8.10 -15.45 -10.18
N GLN A 161 7.44 -15.10 -11.29
CA GLN A 161 7.31 -15.99 -12.45
C GLN A 161 8.64 -16.14 -13.22
N SER A 162 9.39 -15.06 -13.39
CA SER A 162 10.66 -15.05 -14.14
C SER A 162 11.83 -15.63 -13.35
N ASP A 163 11.75 -15.70 -12.02
CA ASP A 163 12.80 -16.23 -11.16
C ASP A 163 12.22 -17.18 -10.08
N PRO A 164 11.91 -18.43 -10.46
CA PRO A 164 11.39 -19.43 -9.53
C PRO A 164 12.32 -19.72 -8.33
N SER A 165 13.62 -19.44 -8.47
CA SER A 165 14.62 -19.64 -7.40
C SER A 165 14.38 -18.77 -6.16
N ILE A 166 13.54 -17.74 -6.29
CA ILE A 166 13.05 -16.94 -5.16
C ILE A 166 12.24 -17.82 -4.18
N LEU A 167 11.54 -18.83 -4.68
CA LEU A 167 10.63 -19.69 -3.92
C LEU A 167 11.25 -21.03 -3.49
N GLU A 168 12.40 -21.42 -4.05
CA GLU A 168 13.05 -22.71 -3.79
C GLU A 168 13.58 -22.89 -2.36
N LYS A 169 13.75 -21.81 -1.59
CA LYS A 169 14.26 -21.86 -0.21
C LYS A 169 13.21 -21.40 0.79
N PRO A 170 13.16 -22.00 2.00
CA PRO A 170 12.28 -21.55 3.09
C PRO A 170 12.80 -20.22 3.66
N LEU A 171 12.60 -19.15 2.91
CA LEU A 171 13.05 -17.80 3.27
C LEU A 171 12.00 -17.07 4.12
N GLY A 172 10.80 -17.64 4.20
CA GLY A 172 9.62 -16.97 4.73
C GLY A 172 9.24 -15.75 3.89
N PRO A 173 8.12 -15.10 4.22
CA PRO A 173 7.60 -13.97 3.44
C PRO A 173 8.57 -12.78 3.34
N ALA A 174 9.26 -12.46 4.44
CA ALA A 174 10.27 -11.41 4.47
C ALA A 174 11.42 -11.66 3.49
N GLY A 175 11.91 -12.90 3.42
CA GLY A 175 13.00 -13.23 2.51
C GLY A 175 12.55 -13.36 1.05
N VAL A 176 11.31 -13.79 0.80
CA VAL A 176 10.71 -13.75 -0.55
C VAL A 176 10.57 -12.30 -1.02
N LEU A 177 9.99 -11.42 -0.21
CA LEU A 177 9.84 -10.00 -0.56
C LEU A 177 11.19 -9.32 -0.77
N ALA A 178 12.17 -9.54 0.12
CA ALA A 178 13.52 -9.00 -0.04
C ALA A 178 14.16 -9.36 -1.39
N ARG A 179 13.94 -10.60 -1.88
CA ARG A 179 14.43 -11.05 -3.19
C ARG A 179 13.63 -10.48 -4.35
N VAL A 180 12.31 -10.33 -4.20
CA VAL A 180 11.46 -9.65 -5.19
C VAL A 180 11.96 -8.22 -5.38
N LEU A 181 12.26 -7.53 -4.28
CA LEU A 181 12.83 -6.18 -4.24
C LEU A 181 14.30 -6.10 -4.67
N ARG A 182 14.95 -7.23 -4.98
CA ARG A 182 16.39 -7.34 -5.31
C ARG A 182 17.33 -6.80 -4.22
N ALA A 183 16.86 -6.77 -2.98
CA ALA A 183 17.58 -6.28 -1.82
C ALA A 183 17.57 -7.36 -0.72
N PRO A 184 18.28 -8.49 -0.90
CA PRO A 184 18.19 -9.65 0.00
C PRO A 184 18.64 -9.37 1.44
N LYS A 185 19.44 -8.31 1.67
CA LYS A 185 19.85 -7.86 3.00
C LYS A 185 18.68 -7.35 3.85
N LEU A 186 17.64 -6.81 3.23
CA LEU A 186 16.45 -6.26 3.91
C LEU A 186 15.60 -7.32 4.61
N ARG A 187 15.94 -8.61 4.49
CA ARG A 187 15.20 -9.68 5.15
C ARG A 187 15.05 -9.44 6.66
N ALA A 188 16.09 -8.93 7.32
CA ALA A 188 16.06 -8.67 8.75
C ALA A 188 15.07 -7.53 9.10
N ASP A 189 15.11 -6.44 8.35
CA ASP A 189 14.22 -5.30 8.54
C ASP A 189 12.76 -5.69 8.28
N LEU A 190 12.52 -6.40 7.17
CA LEU A 190 11.20 -6.91 6.80
C LEU A 190 10.68 -7.96 7.79
N LEU A 191 11.53 -8.67 8.53
CA LEU A 191 11.09 -9.58 9.58
C LEU A 191 10.36 -8.82 10.71
N GLY A 192 10.78 -7.59 10.99
CA GLY A 192 10.12 -6.69 11.95
C GLY A 192 8.67 -6.33 11.55
N TYR A 193 8.27 -6.60 10.31
CA TYR A 193 6.91 -6.38 9.80
C TYR A 193 6.05 -7.66 9.78
N THR A 194 6.59 -8.80 10.19
CA THR A 194 5.89 -10.10 10.14
C THR A 194 5.08 -10.42 11.40
N THR A 195 5.44 -9.86 12.56
CA THR A 195 4.84 -10.18 13.87
C THR A 195 3.33 -9.90 13.93
N GLN A 196 2.87 -8.81 13.32
CA GLN A 196 1.44 -8.47 13.25
C GLN A 196 0.71 -9.12 12.06
N ASN A 197 1.45 -9.76 11.16
CA ASN A 197 0.96 -10.30 9.88
C ASN A 197 1.17 -11.81 9.76
N LEU A 198 1.32 -12.55 10.85
CA LEU A 198 1.49 -14.02 10.81
C LEU A 198 0.32 -14.71 10.08
N PHE A 199 -0.92 -14.23 10.28
CA PHE A 199 -2.10 -14.72 9.58
C PHE A 199 -2.13 -14.38 8.09
N PHE A 200 -1.33 -13.41 7.64
CA PHE A 200 -1.29 -12.95 6.26
C PHE A 200 -0.70 -14.01 5.31
N PHE A 201 0.29 -14.74 5.80
CA PHE A 201 1.01 -15.76 5.06
C PHE A 201 0.70 -17.19 5.52
N ALA A 202 -0.19 -17.35 6.51
CA ALA A 202 -0.76 -18.64 6.84
C ALA A 202 -1.48 -19.21 5.60
N ALA A 203 -1.22 -20.48 5.29
CA ALA A 203 -1.97 -21.20 4.27
C ALA A 203 -3.43 -21.30 4.71
N PRO A 204 -4.41 -21.26 3.78
CA PRO A 204 -5.74 -21.75 4.11
C PRO A 204 -5.60 -23.21 4.56
N ILE A 205 -6.20 -23.55 5.70
CA ILE A 205 -6.22 -24.91 6.24
C ILE A 205 -7.06 -25.76 5.27
N ASN A 206 -6.43 -26.31 4.24
CA ASN A 206 -6.99 -27.34 3.39
C ASN A 206 -6.31 -28.65 3.81
N GLU A 207 -7.11 -29.64 4.18
CA GLU A 207 -6.69 -30.85 4.91
C GLU A 207 -5.77 -31.83 4.15
N ASP A 208 -5.31 -31.52 2.92
CA ASP A 208 -4.64 -32.52 2.06
C ASP A 208 -3.23 -32.20 1.54
N ASP A 209 -2.63 -31.01 1.79
CA ASP A 209 -1.20 -30.78 1.49
C ASP A 209 -0.65 -29.52 2.20
N ASP A 210 -0.31 -29.67 3.47
CA ASP A 210 0.04 -28.58 4.42
C ASP A 210 1.34 -27.82 4.07
N ASP A 211 2.12 -28.32 3.09
CA ASP A 211 3.44 -27.75 2.70
C ASP A 211 3.45 -27.06 1.32
N SER A 212 2.33 -27.01 0.59
CA SER A 212 2.30 -26.41 -0.75
C SER A 212 2.20 -24.87 -0.69
N LEU A 213 3.14 -24.18 -1.33
CA LEU A 213 3.06 -22.72 -1.49
C LEU A 213 1.80 -22.35 -2.30
N PRO A 214 1.13 -21.22 -1.97
CA PRO A 214 0.00 -20.76 -2.76
C PRO A 214 0.42 -20.47 -4.21
N PRO A 215 -0.51 -20.52 -5.18
CA PRO A 215 -0.23 -20.15 -6.56
C PRO A 215 0.47 -18.78 -6.65
N VAL A 216 1.41 -18.63 -7.58
CA VAL A 216 2.24 -17.41 -7.72
C VAL A 216 1.39 -16.14 -7.80
N GLN A 217 0.24 -16.20 -8.48
CA GLN A 217 -0.72 -15.08 -8.55
C GLN A 217 -1.22 -14.65 -7.16
N VAL A 218 -1.63 -15.61 -6.33
CA VAL A 218 -2.11 -15.38 -4.95
C VAL A 218 -0.97 -14.87 -4.08
N LEU A 219 0.21 -15.49 -4.17
CA LEU A 219 1.39 -15.07 -3.41
C LEU A 219 1.81 -13.64 -3.76
N ALA A 220 1.86 -13.30 -5.05
CA ALA A 220 2.22 -11.97 -5.52
C ALA A 220 1.25 -10.91 -4.99
N THR A 221 -0.06 -11.17 -5.07
CA THR A 221 -1.09 -10.27 -4.54
C THR A 221 -0.98 -10.10 -3.04
N ARG A 222 -0.68 -11.17 -2.30
CA ARG A 222 -0.38 -11.08 -0.87
C ARG A 222 0.85 -10.20 -0.64
N LEU A 223 1.99 -10.52 -1.25
CA LEU A 223 3.20 -9.70 -1.07
C LEU A 223 3.00 -8.22 -1.45
N GLY A 224 2.18 -7.95 -2.47
CA GLY A 224 1.83 -6.58 -2.86
C GLY A 224 1.01 -5.83 -1.80
N TYR A 225 0.01 -6.47 -1.18
CA TYR A 225 -0.70 -5.84 -0.06
C TYR A 225 0.22 -5.61 1.13
N TRP A 226 1.09 -6.56 1.45
CA TRP A 226 2.02 -6.41 2.57
C TRP A 226 3.01 -5.26 2.33
N LEU A 227 3.58 -5.17 1.13
CA LEU A 227 4.46 -4.08 0.74
C LEU A 227 3.71 -2.74 0.79
N PHE A 228 2.59 -2.62 0.08
CA PHE A 228 1.88 -1.36 -0.08
C PHE A 228 1.23 -0.87 1.22
N ASN A 229 0.41 -1.72 1.85
CA ASN A 229 -0.38 -1.31 3.00
C ASN A 229 0.47 -1.23 4.27
N TYR A 230 1.58 -1.96 4.37
CA TYR A 230 2.30 -2.06 5.63
C TYR A 230 3.71 -1.50 5.54
N VAL A 231 4.57 -2.04 4.66
CA VAL A 231 5.98 -1.60 4.57
C VAL A 231 6.09 -0.14 4.09
N LEU A 232 5.31 0.26 3.08
CA LEU A 232 5.33 1.64 2.57
C LEU A 232 4.56 2.63 3.45
N THR A 233 3.56 2.16 4.20
CA THR A 233 2.74 2.99 5.10
C THR A 233 3.41 3.26 6.45
N PHE A 234 4.23 2.32 6.92
CA PHE A 234 5.04 2.43 8.14
C PHE A 234 6.52 2.43 7.76
N PRO A 235 7.10 3.60 7.44
CA PRO A 235 8.45 3.68 6.89
C PRO A 235 9.50 3.05 7.79
N GLY A 236 10.34 2.21 7.16
CA GLY A 236 11.50 1.56 7.77
C GLY A 236 12.58 1.37 6.71
N PRO A 237 12.60 0.25 5.96
CA PRO A 237 13.59 0.04 4.90
C PRO A 237 13.35 0.90 3.65
N ILE A 238 12.09 1.26 3.38
CA ILE A 238 11.68 2.13 2.26
C ILE A 238 11.00 3.35 2.84
N LEU A 239 11.44 4.53 2.42
CA LEU A 239 11.05 5.82 3.00
C LEU A 239 10.27 6.64 1.98
N PRO A 240 9.01 7.04 2.25
CA PRO A 240 8.37 8.10 1.49
C PRO A 240 9.12 9.43 1.71
N THR A 241 8.92 10.38 0.80
CA THR A 241 9.56 11.72 0.85
C THR A 241 9.60 12.36 2.24
N ALA A 242 8.50 12.35 2.98
CA ALA A 242 8.45 12.96 4.31
C ALA A 242 9.26 12.19 5.37
N ALA A 243 9.38 10.86 5.26
CA ALA A 243 10.21 10.07 6.17
C ALA A 243 11.70 10.19 5.80
N ALA A 244 12.01 10.29 4.52
CA ALA A 244 13.36 10.60 4.03
C ALA A 244 13.82 11.99 4.49
N ALA A 245 12.92 12.99 4.46
CA ALA A 245 13.15 14.31 5.02
C ALA A 245 13.45 14.24 6.54
N ALA A 246 12.66 13.46 7.28
CA ALA A 246 12.87 13.25 8.71
C ALA A 246 14.24 12.61 9.00
N LEU A 247 14.66 11.62 8.20
CA LEU A 247 15.97 10.98 8.33
C LEU A 247 17.12 12.01 8.18
N PHE A 248 16.96 12.98 7.29
CA PHE A 248 17.91 14.08 7.07
C PHE A 248 17.72 15.27 8.04
N ASN A 249 16.82 15.15 9.01
CA ASN A 249 16.42 16.21 9.93
C ASN A 249 15.98 17.51 9.20
N LEU A 250 15.23 17.36 8.11
CA LEU A 250 14.69 18.45 7.29
C LEU A 250 13.16 18.43 7.29
N ASP A 251 12.55 19.61 7.17
CA ASP A 251 11.15 19.67 6.79
C ASP A 251 10.97 19.23 5.32
N THR A 252 9.76 18.77 4.97
CA THR A 252 9.48 18.25 3.63
C THR A 252 9.80 19.26 2.52
N PRO A 253 9.43 20.56 2.62
CA PRO A 253 9.81 21.56 1.62
C PRO A 253 11.31 21.72 1.42
N SER A 254 12.10 21.70 2.51
CA SER A 254 13.56 21.79 2.41
C SER A 254 14.16 20.54 1.77
N PHE A 255 13.64 19.36 2.10
CA PHE A 255 14.07 18.12 1.47
C PHE A 255 13.78 18.08 -0.04
N LEU A 256 12.66 18.68 -0.47
CA LEU A 256 12.27 18.80 -1.87
C LEU A 256 13.05 19.87 -2.65
N ASN A 257 13.99 20.58 -2.02
CA ASN A 257 14.88 21.48 -2.72
C ASN A 257 15.66 20.74 -3.82
N GLU A 258 15.77 21.33 -5.00
CA GLU A 258 16.38 20.71 -6.19
C GLU A 258 17.78 20.14 -5.93
N LYS A 259 18.64 20.90 -5.22
CA LYS A 259 20.00 20.44 -4.89
C LYS A 259 20.01 19.31 -3.88
N VAL A 260 19.07 19.30 -2.94
CA VAL A 260 18.91 18.16 -2.02
C VAL A 260 18.48 16.93 -2.81
N GLN A 261 17.54 17.09 -3.74
CA GLN A 261 17.06 16.02 -4.61
C GLN A 261 18.15 15.44 -5.52
N GLU A 262 19.07 16.28 -6.05
CA GLU A 262 20.24 15.81 -6.79
C GLU A 262 21.13 14.90 -5.95
N ILE A 263 21.32 15.23 -4.67
CA ILE A 263 22.18 14.48 -3.74
C ILE A 263 21.53 13.16 -3.34
N VAL A 264 20.21 13.15 -3.09
CA VAL A 264 19.49 11.92 -2.67
C VAL A 264 19.03 11.06 -3.84
N ALA A 265 19.20 11.52 -5.09
CA ALA A 265 18.80 10.78 -6.29
C ALA A 265 19.36 9.34 -6.38
N PRO A 266 20.63 9.06 -6.00
CA PRO A 266 21.17 7.69 -6.00
C PRO A 266 20.45 6.75 -5.04
N ALA A 267 19.85 7.27 -3.98
CA ALA A 267 19.11 6.48 -2.99
C ALA A 267 17.64 6.27 -3.38
N ARG A 268 17.21 6.74 -4.55
CA ARG A 268 15.81 6.61 -4.99
C ARG A 268 15.43 5.14 -5.13
N TYR A 269 14.32 4.78 -4.52
CA TYR A 269 13.73 3.44 -4.65
C TYR A 269 13.21 3.24 -6.07
N SER A 270 13.55 2.10 -6.66
CA SER A 270 12.94 1.61 -7.90
C SER A 270 12.55 0.16 -7.72
N GLY A 271 11.28 -0.13 -7.96
CA GLY A 271 10.67 -1.41 -7.66
C GLY A 271 9.15 -1.30 -7.59
N PRO A 272 8.47 -2.36 -7.12
CA PRO A 272 7.01 -2.36 -7.04
C PRO A 272 6.46 -1.10 -6.33
N PHE A 273 5.48 -0.47 -6.96
CA PHE A 273 4.79 0.75 -6.49
C PHE A 273 5.61 2.05 -6.52
N ASP A 274 6.79 2.08 -7.13
CA ASP A 274 7.59 3.30 -7.34
C ASP A 274 6.91 4.37 -8.21
N ALA A 275 5.88 4.00 -8.98
CA ALA A 275 5.06 4.92 -9.76
C ALA A 275 3.92 5.58 -8.95
N VAL A 276 3.65 5.12 -7.73
CA VAL A 276 2.55 5.64 -6.89
C VAL A 276 2.96 6.92 -6.17
N ASP A 277 4.19 6.94 -5.66
CA ASP A 277 4.81 8.08 -4.98
C ASP A 277 6.33 7.97 -5.09
N THR A 278 7.04 9.00 -4.63
CA THR A 278 8.50 8.97 -4.55
C THR A 278 8.96 8.35 -3.23
N TYR A 279 9.79 7.33 -3.35
CA TYR A 279 10.38 6.60 -2.24
C TYR A 279 11.90 6.54 -2.34
N TYR A 280 12.55 6.25 -1.22
CA TYR A 280 14.00 6.13 -1.08
C TYR A 280 14.34 4.88 -0.29
N TRP A 281 15.44 4.24 -0.63
CA TRP A 281 16.01 3.18 0.19
C TRP A 281 16.72 3.78 1.39
N ARG A 282 16.42 3.26 2.59
CA ARG A 282 17.03 3.78 3.82
C ARG A 282 18.52 3.49 3.92
N GLU A 283 18.98 2.32 3.51
CA GLU A 283 20.41 1.93 3.58
C GLU A 283 21.26 2.96 2.81
N GLU A 284 20.85 3.29 1.60
CA GLU A 284 21.51 4.24 0.71
C GLU A 284 21.41 5.68 1.22
N MET A 285 20.32 6.03 1.90
CA MET A 285 20.19 7.33 2.57
C MET A 285 21.12 7.43 3.79
N ASN A 286 21.29 6.35 4.55
CA ASN A 286 22.27 6.30 5.65
C ASN A 286 23.70 6.39 5.11
N ASP A 287 24.01 5.71 4.01
CA ASP A 287 25.33 5.80 3.36
C ASP A 287 25.66 7.26 2.98
N LEU A 288 24.67 8.02 2.49
CA LEU A 288 24.84 9.45 2.22
C LEU A 288 25.10 10.27 3.50
N LEU A 289 24.41 9.97 4.59
CA LEU A 289 24.62 10.64 5.88
C LEU A 289 26.00 10.32 6.48
N ASP A 290 26.45 9.07 6.38
CA ASP A 290 27.76 8.62 6.86
C ASP A 290 28.90 9.35 6.13
N THR A 291 28.72 9.69 4.84
CA THR A 291 29.69 10.52 4.11
C THR A 291 29.76 11.99 4.58
N SER A 292 28.78 12.42 5.38
CA SER A 292 28.65 13.79 5.90
C SER A 292 28.78 13.87 7.43
N ASP A 293 29.44 12.89 8.06
CA ASP A 293 29.55 12.76 9.53
C ASP A 293 28.17 12.83 10.25
N GLY A 294 27.13 12.36 9.58
CA GLY A 294 25.75 12.34 10.09
C GLY A 294 24.99 13.67 10.01
N ASP A 295 25.61 14.77 9.58
CA ASP A 295 24.93 16.05 9.39
C ASP A 295 24.94 16.48 7.90
N PRO A 296 23.83 16.27 7.17
CA PRO A 296 23.79 16.59 5.75
C PRO A 296 24.00 18.10 5.52
N LEU A 297 23.51 18.95 6.43
CA LEU A 297 23.64 20.41 6.33
C LEU A 297 25.01 20.94 6.79
N GLY A 298 25.80 20.12 7.49
CA GLY A 298 27.16 20.46 7.92
C GLY A 298 28.17 20.49 6.77
N SER A 299 27.84 19.84 5.65
CA SER A 299 28.70 19.84 4.47
C SER A 299 28.60 21.14 3.66
N GLU A 300 29.69 21.53 2.99
CA GLU A 300 29.74 22.73 2.13
C GLU A 300 28.67 22.71 1.01
N GLN A 301 28.22 21.51 0.62
CA GLN A 301 27.23 21.32 -0.43
C GLN A 301 25.84 21.87 -0.04
N PHE A 302 25.49 21.78 1.26
CA PHE A 302 24.19 22.18 1.78
C PHE A 302 24.21 23.49 2.57
N SER A 303 25.37 23.92 3.08
CA SER A 303 25.48 25.13 3.92
C SER A 303 25.07 26.43 3.22
N ALA A 304 25.15 26.47 1.88
CA ALA A 304 24.67 27.59 1.07
C ALA A 304 23.15 27.60 0.86
N LEU A 305 22.46 26.52 1.25
CA LEU A 305 21.02 26.35 1.10
C LEU A 305 20.33 26.77 2.40
N LYS A 306 19.32 27.64 2.29
CA LYS A 306 18.49 28.07 3.44
C LYS A 306 17.49 26.97 3.81
N LEU A 307 18.00 25.82 4.23
CA LEU A 307 17.21 24.64 4.58
C LEU A 307 16.75 24.74 6.03
N LYS A 308 15.52 24.33 6.29
CA LYS A 308 14.90 24.33 7.61
C LYS A 308 15.02 22.95 8.23
N ARG A 309 15.58 22.90 9.45
CA ARG A 309 15.62 21.69 10.26
C ARG A 309 14.30 21.46 11.00
N VAL A 310 14.08 20.21 11.38
CA VAL A 310 12.96 19.82 12.24
C VAL A 310 13.37 19.96 13.70
N ASP A 311 14.52 19.38 14.05
CA ASP A 311 15.15 19.48 15.36
C ASP A 311 16.40 20.36 15.26
N GLU A 312 16.26 21.64 15.61
CA GLU A 312 17.36 22.62 15.61
C GLU A 312 18.30 22.41 16.82
N GLU A 313 17.82 21.81 17.90
CA GLU A 313 18.60 21.58 19.12
C GLU A 313 19.56 20.40 18.96
N ASN A 314 19.19 19.41 18.14
CA ASN A 314 19.98 18.21 17.88
C ASN A 314 20.26 18.01 16.37
N PRO A 315 21.07 18.89 15.74
CA PRO A 315 21.24 18.92 14.29
C PRO A 315 21.85 17.65 13.69
N ALA A 316 22.65 16.91 14.46
CA ALA A 316 23.30 15.66 14.04
C ALA A 316 22.43 14.41 14.27
N LEU A 317 21.23 14.55 14.86
CA LEU A 317 20.28 13.46 15.04
C LEU A 317 19.21 13.53 13.96
N HIS A 318 18.72 12.37 13.52
CA HIS A 318 17.55 12.29 12.66
C HIS A 318 16.29 12.71 13.42
N ALA A 319 15.34 13.29 12.69
CA ALA A 319 13.98 13.49 13.16
C ALA A 319 13.11 12.23 12.89
N TYR A 320 11.88 12.22 13.39
CA TYR A 320 10.96 11.09 13.25
C TYR A 320 9.84 11.39 12.26
N TYR A 321 9.27 10.34 11.65
CA TYR A 321 8.11 10.46 10.79
C TYR A 321 6.83 10.25 11.58
N CYS A 322 5.97 11.26 11.67
CA CYS A 322 4.66 11.11 12.28
C CYS A 322 3.65 10.51 11.30
N VAL A 323 3.27 9.24 11.49
CA VAL A 323 2.36 8.52 10.57
C VAL A 323 0.95 9.13 10.48
N LEU A 324 0.51 9.85 11.52
CA LEU A 324 -0.79 10.55 11.53
C LEU A 324 -0.78 11.86 10.75
N SER A 325 0.20 12.74 10.96
CA SER A 325 0.28 14.00 10.23
C SER A 325 0.90 13.85 8.84
N GLY A 326 1.66 12.77 8.62
CA GLY A 326 2.45 12.58 7.42
C GLY A 326 3.67 13.50 7.33
N LYS A 327 4.14 14.03 8.46
CA LYS A 327 5.22 15.04 8.51
C LYS A 327 6.39 14.59 9.39
N PRO A 328 7.60 15.11 9.14
CA PRO A 328 8.69 15.06 10.11
C PRO A 328 8.31 15.75 11.43
N ILE A 329 8.76 15.19 12.56
CA ILE A 329 8.62 15.74 13.93
C ILE A 329 9.91 15.52 14.73
N ALA A 330 10.23 16.43 15.64
CA ALA A 330 11.40 16.30 16.52
C ALA A 330 11.19 15.22 17.59
N LEU A 331 12.27 14.70 18.19
CA LEU A 331 12.16 13.67 19.25
C LEU A 331 11.29 14.14 20.42
N ALA A 332 11.44 15.40 20.82
CA ALA A 332 10.70 16.01 21.91
C ALA A 332 9.18 16.09 21.67
N GLU A 333 8.73 15.99 20.40
CA GLU A 333 7.32 16.00 20.03
C GLU A 333 6.72 14.59 19.93
N THR A 334 7.52 13.54 20.11
CA THR A 334 7.07 12.16 19.93
C THR A 334 6.36 11.63 21.17
N ALA A 335 5.21 10.98 20.96
CA ALA A 335 4.51 10.24 22.01
C ALA A 335 5.36 9.05 22.49
N ASN A 336 5.43 8.86 23.82
CA ASN A 336 6.16 7.77 24.46
C ASN A 336 5.28 7.10 25.53
N PRO A 337 5.03 5.76 25.47
CA PRO A 337 5.59 4.79 24.53
C PRO A 337 5.01 4.87 23.12
N SER A 338 5.80 4.42 22.14
CA SER A 338 5.32 4.20 20.77
C SER A 338 4.18 3.18 20.77
N PRO A 339 3.08 3.41 20.03
CA PRO A 339 1.98 2.45 19.99
C PRO A 339 2.40 1.06 19.51
N ASP A 340 1.82 0.04 20.13
CA ASP A 340 2.11 -1.39 19.90
C ASP A 340 1.79 -1.89 18.48
N TRP A 341 0.92 -1.18 17.76
CA TRP A 341 0.52 -1.47 16.39
C TRP A 341 1.47 -0.88 15.33
N ILE A 342 2.47 -0.07 15.73
CA ILE A 342 3.55 0.31 14.81
C ILE A 342 4.54 -0.88 14.72
N PRO A 343 4.84 -1.40 13.53
CA PRO A 343 5.76 -2.53 13.39
C PRO A 343 7.15 -2.21 13.96
N PRO A 344 7.81 -3.15 14.66
CA PRO A 344 9.19 -3.00 15.12
C PRO A 344 10.19 -2.62 14.03
N GLY A 345 9.95 -3.01 12.78
CA GLY A 345 10.81 -2.65 11.64
C GLY A 345 10.66 -1.19 11.17
N ALA A 346 9.67 -0.44 11.67
CA ALA A 346 9.42 0.97 11.35
C ALA A 346 9.96 1.90 12.44
N ASP A 347 11.25 1.74 12.77
CA ASP A 347 11.93 2.38 13.90
C ASP A 347 11.95 3.92 13.88
N ILE A 348 11.87 4.56 12.70
CA ILE A 348 11.76 6.03 12.56
C ILE A 348 10.31 6.53 12.60
N THR A 349 9.33 5.63 12.61
CA THR A 349 7.90 5.98 12.62
C THR A 349 7.42 6.23 14.04
N ARG A 350 6.79 7.39 14.27
CA ARG A 350 6.23 7.83 15.57
C ARG A 350 4.85 8.45 15.37
N ILE A 351 4.27 8.90 16.48
CA ILE A 351 3.09 9.77 16.53
C ILE A 351 3.45 10.99 17.36
N SER A 352 2.97 12.16 16.96
CA SER A 352 3.09 13.38 17.76
C SER A 352 2.25 13.27 19.04
N GLU A 353 2.81 13.66 20.18
CA GLU A 353 2.15 13.64 21.49
C GLU A 353 0.85 14.46 21.47
N ASP A 354 0.90 15.72 21.04
CA ASP A 354 -0.27 16.59 20.89
C ASP A 354 -1.40 15.95 20.07
N LEU A 355 -1.04 15.29 18.95
CA LEU A 355 -2.03 14.62 18.11
C LEU A 355 -2.63 13.41 18.82
N LEU A 356 -1.83 12.63 19.55
CA LEU A 356 -2.32 11.48 20.28
C LEU A 356 -3.25 11.90 21.43
N GLU A 357 -2.85 12.90 22.22
CA GLU A 357 -3.66 13.44 23.31
C GLU A 357 -5.00 13.98 22.83
N SER A 358 -5.01 14.70 21.69
CA SER A 358 -6.25 15.21 21.09
C SER A 358 -7.22 14.10 20.66
N LEU A 359 -6.71 12.88 20.46
CA LEU A 359 -7.47 11.71 20.01
C LEU A 359 -7.82 10.74 21.15
N ASP A 360 -7.20 10.89 22.32
CA ASP A 360 -7.34 9.98 23.45
C ASP A 360 -8.79 9.78 23.94
N PRO A 361 -9.67 10.82 23.95
CA PRO A 361 -11.09 10.66 24.25
C PRO A 361 -11.84 9.75 23.26
N MET A 362 -11.29 9.53 22.06
CA MET A 362 -11.87 8.69 21.00
C MET A 362 -11.27 7.29 20.94
N LEU A 363 -10.15 7.04 21.64
CA LEU A 363 -9.47 5.74 21.68
C LEU A 363 -9.89 4.87 22.87
N SER A 364 -10.52 5.49 23.87
CA SER A 364 -11.01 4.88 25.11
C SER A 364 -12.51 4.52 25.08
N MET A 365 -13.18 4.69 23.92
CA MET A 365 -14.49 4.12 23.59
C MET A 365 -14.33 2.94 22.63
#